data_AF-A0A9D7FK44-F1
#
_entry.id   AF-A0A9D7FK44-F1
#
_cell.length_a   1.000
_cell.length_b   1.000
_cell.length_c   1.000
_cell.angle_alpha   90.00
_cell.angle_beta   90.00
_cell.angle_gamma   90.00
#
_symmetry.space_group_name_H-M   'P 1'
#
loop_
_entity.id
_entity.type
_entity.pdbx_description
1 polymer ?
#
loop_
_entity_poly.entity_id
_entity_poly.type
_entity_poly.pdbx_seq_one_letter_code
_entity_poly.pdbx_strand_id
1 'polypeptide(L)'
;MKLIPQSPKKALKAFLKQKPLRSEIDLFKANLIILLDKINVIEKRPKDESEEHLKNDLRDFLRDTYYKESNAINTKDKKDLVIHLGKTTDSEVGVIIEAKRPTNIGEMISADNPNKKALHELILYYLDERNSAGNNQLKQLVMTNVNEWYIIDANFFDKHIYRNAQIKKLYETKVNDKKRQSFLL
;
A
#
# COMPACT_ATOMS: atom_id res chain seq x y z
N MET A 1 -12.89 14.37 6.88
CA MET A 1 -12.14 13.28 7.57
C MET A 1 -10.71 13.76 7.79
N LYS A 2 -10.08 13.37 8.90
CA LYS A 2 -8.65 13.61 9.17
C LYS A 2 -8.02 12.34 9.72
N LEU A 3 -6.75 12.11 9.42
CA LEU A 3 -6.00 10.99 9.99
C LEU A 3 -5.41 11.36 11.35
N ILE A 4 -5.40 10.33 12.19
CA ILE A 4 -4.79 10.09 13.49
C ILE A 4 -3.29 9.77 13.54
N PRO A 5 -2.29 10.62 13.16
CA PRO A 5 -0.91 10.15 13.12
C PRO A 5 -0.44 9.67 14.50
N GLN A 6 0.23 8.52 14.52
CA GLN A 6 0.85 7.99 15.72
C GLN A 6 2.34 8.30 15.71
N SER A 7 2.88 8.71 16.86
CA SER A 7 4.34 8.83 16.99
C SER A 7 5.03 7.48 16.76
N PRO A 8 6.23 7.45 16.16
CA PRO A 8 6.99 6.21 15.98
C PRO A 8 7.15 5.41 17.27
N LYS A 9 7.40 6.09 18.41
CA LYS A 9 7.49 5.46 19.74
C LYS A 9 6.23 4.68 20.12
N LYS A 10 5.05 5.22 19.78
CA LYS A 10 3.76 4.57 20.06
C LYS A 10 3.51 3.41 19.11
N ALA A 11 3.70 3.63 17.81
CA ALA A 11 3.45 2.63 16.77
C ALA A 11 4.40 1.43 16.89
N LEU A 12 5.67 1.67 17.25
CA LEU A 12 6.72 0.65 17.31
C LEU A 12 6.92 0.06 18.71
N LYS A 13 5.98 0.27 19.65
CA LYS A 13 6.13 -0.19 21.04
C LYS A 13 6.40 -1.69 21.14
N ALA A 14 5.77 -2.50 20.29
CA ALA A 14 5.97 -3.96 20.24
C ALA A 14 7.38 -4.37 19.74
N PHE A 15 8.05 -3.47 19.02
CA PHE A 15 9.34 -3.72 18.38
C PHE A 15 10.53 -3.17 19.18
N LEU A 16 10.31 -2.54 20.34
CA LEU A 16 11.38 -1.94 21.16
C LEU A 16 12.47 -2.94 21.60
N LYS A 17 12.13 -4.24 21.66
CA LYS A 17 13.07 -5.32 22.00
C LYS A 17 13.77 -5.93 20.79
N GLN A 18 13.32 -5.63 19.57
CA GLN A 18 13.98 -6.07 18.36
C GLN A 18 15.16 -5.14 18.08
N LYS A 19 16.37 -5.69 18.10
CA LYS A 19 17.58 -4.96 17.75
C LYS A 19 17.90 -5.22 16.28
N PRO A 20 17.78 -4.23 15.39
CA PRO A 20 18.22 -4.39 14.02
C PRO A 20 19.74 -4.61 13.98
N LEU A 21 20.18 -5.56 13.17
CA LEU A 21 21.59 -5.83 12.94
C LEU A 21 22.20 -4.70 12.12
N ARG A 22 23.50 -4.45 12.33
CA ARG A 22 24.18 -3.41 11.57
C ARG A 22 24.15 -3.69 10.06
N SER A 23 24.30 -4.96 9.68
CA SER A 23 24.18 -5.42 8.30
C SER A 23 22.82 -5.12 7.69
N GLU A 24 21.72 -5.29 8.44
CA GLU A 24 20.36 -4.98 7.98
C GLU A 24 20.17 -3.47 7.76
N ILE A 25 20.70 -2.65 8.67
CA ILE A 25 20.68 -1.18 8.53
C ILE A 25 21.46 -0.74 7.30
N ASP A 26 22.66 -1.30 7.08
CA ASP A 26 23.51 -0.92 5.97
C ASP A 26 22.92 -1.40 4.62
N LEU A 27 22.30 -2.59 4.59
CA LEU A 27 21.53 -3.06 3.42
C LEU A 27 20.33 -2.16 3.13
N PHE A 28 19.54 -1.81 4.15
CA PHE A 28 18.41 -0.90 4.01
C PHE A 28 18.84 0.45 3.43
N LYS A 29 19.94 1.03 3.94
CA LYS A 29 20.47 2.30 3.43
C LYS A 29 20.89 2.19 1.98
N ALA A 30 21.63 1.14 1.61
CA ALA A 30 22.07 0.95 0.24
C ALA A 30 20.87 0.86 -0.73
N ASN A 31 19.88 0.05 -0.39
CA ASN A 31 18.68 -0.11 -1.22
C ASN A 31 17.80 1.15 -1.23
N LEU A 32 17.73 1.89 -0.12
CA LEU A 32 17.00 3.15 -0.05
C LEU A 32 17.63 4.23 -0.95
N ILE A 33 18.95 4.34 -0.96
CA ILE A 33 19.67 5.27 -1.85
C ILE A 33 19.35 4.93 -3.31
N ILE A 34 19.42 3.64 -3.68
CA ILE A 34 19.08 3.18 -5.03
C ILE A 34 17.64 3.56 -5.39
N LEU A 35 16.68 3.32 -4.49
CA LEU A 35 15.28 3.71 -4.72
C LEU A 35 15.18 5.22 -4.98
N LEU A 36 15.72 6.05 -4.09
CA LEU A 36 15.63 7.51 -4.18
C LEU A 36 16.29 8.05 -5.47
N ASP A 37 17.43 7.50 -5.88
CA ASP A 37 18.09 7.87 -7.13
C ASP A 37 17.21 7.57 -8.35
N LYS A 38 16.55 6.40 -8.36
CA LYS A 38 15.61 6.06 -9.43
C LYS A 38 14.36 6.95 -9.41
N ILE A 39 13.82 7.26 -8.24
CA ILE A 39 12.69 8.21 -8.11
C ILE A 39 13.04 9.57 -8.71
N ASN A 40 14.23 10.10 -8.43
CA ASN A 40 14.70 11.36 -8.98
C ASN A 40 14.77 11.38 -10.52
N VAL A 41 15.01 10.22 -11.14
CA VAL A 41 15.02 10.07 -12.60
C VAL A 41 13.61 10.00 -13.17
N ILE A 42 12.74 9.15 -12.62
CA ILE A 42 11.37 8.98 -13.16
C ILE A 42 10.52 10.24 -12.97
N GLU A 43 10.82 11.06 -11.96
CA GLU A 43 10.10 12.31 -11.73
C GLU A 43 10.22 13.30 -12.90
N LYS A 44 11.23 13.13 -13.75
CA LYS A 44 11.49 13.95 -14.95
C LYS A 44 10.83 13.39 -16.22
N ARG A 45 10.13 12.25 -16.13
CA ARG A 45 9.51 11.55 -17.27
C ARG A 45 7.99 11.79 -17.36
N PRO A 46 7.36 11.51 -18.52
CA PRO A 46 5.90 11.51 -18.67
C PRO A 46 5.20 10.64 -17.62
N LYS A 47 4.03 11.09 -17.16
CA LYS A 47 3.36 10.55 -15.98
C LYS A 47 3.03 9.05 -16.08
N ASP A 48 2.43 8.61 -17.17
CA ASP A 48 1.87 7.25 -17.26
C ASP A 48 2.95 6.15 -17.23
N GLU A 49 4.03 6.31 -18.00
CA GLU A 49 5.16 5.37 -17.97
C GLU A 49 5.89 5.41 -16.62
N SER A 50 5.99 6.59 -16.01
CA SER A 50 6.69 6.75 -14.72
C SER A 50 5.97 6.11 -13.52
N GLU A 51 4.64 5.94 -13.57
CA GLU A 51 3.90 5.28 -12.48
C GLU A 51 4.18 3.76 -12.46
N GLU A 52 4.24 3.09 -13.60
CA GLU A 52 4.62 1.67 -13.65
C GLU A 52 6.09 1.46 -13.27
N HIS A 53 6.98 2.37 -13.63
CA HIS A 53 8.38 2.33 -13.17
C HIS A 53 8.49 2.47 -11.65
N LEU A 54 7.75 3.42 -11.05
CA LEU A 54 7.69 3.59 -9.60
C LEU A 54 7.31 2.29 -8.89
N LYS A 55 6.28 1.58 -9.38
CA LYS A 55 5.83 0.31 -8.78
C LYS A 55 6.94 -0.74 -8.81
N ASN A 56 7.63 -0.88 -9.94
CA ASN A 56 8.74 -1.82 -10.08
C ASN A 56 9.90 -1.48 -9.13
N ASP A 57 10.26 -0.20 -9.02
CA ASP A 57 11.35 0.23 -8.15
C ASP A 57 11.02 0.07 -6.67
N LEU A 58 9.78 0.37 -6.27
CA LEU A 58 9.29 0.14 -4.92
C LEU A 58 9.22 -1.36 -4.58
N ARG A 59 8.77 -2.20 -5.52
CA ARG A 59 8.79 -3.66 -5.38
C ARG A 59 10.21 -4.17 -5.13
N ASP A 60 11.16 -3.76 -5.97
CA ASP A 60 12.54 -4.22 -5.89
C ASP A 60 13.18 -3.77 -4.58
N PHE A 61 12.93 -2.54 -4.13
CA PHE A 61 13.36 -2.05 -2.82
C PHE A 61 12.85 -2.94 -1.68
N LEU A 62 11.55 -3.22 -1.64
CA LEU A 62 10.96 -4.05 -0.57
C LEU A 62 11.48 -5.50 -0.63
N ARG A 63 11.57 -6.08 -1.83
CA ARG A 63 12.09 -7.43 -2.06
C ARG A 63 13.53 -7.52 -1.57
N ASP A 64 14.42 -6.72 -2.12
CA ASP A 64 15.86 -6.84 -1.91
C ASP A 64 16.29 -6.42 -0.51
N THR A 65 15.44 -5.67 0.21
CA THR A 65 15.71 -5.26 1.59
C THR A 65 15.18 -6.25 2.62
N TYR A 66 13.99 -6.80 2.42
CA TYR A 66 13.29 -7.54 3.48
C TYR A 66 12.73 -8.89 3.06
N TYR A 67 12.25 -9.03 1.83
CA TYR A 67 11.31 -10.10 1.48
C TYR A 67 11.86 -11.12 0.48
N LYS A 68 13.08 -10.92 -0.03
CA LYS A 68 13.68 -11.73 -1.11
C LYS A 68 13.55 -13.24 -0.90
N GLU A 69 13.75 -13.68 0.34
CA GLU A 69 13.75 -15.10 0.69
C GLU A 69 12.48 -15.55 1.42
N SER A 70 11.47 -14.69 1.62
CA SER A 70 10.34 -14.97 2.51
C SER A 70 8.96 -14.73 1.89
N ASN A 71 8.78 -13.69 1.08
CA ASN A 71 7.46 -13.26 0.61
C ASN A 71 7.51 -12.84 -0.86
N ALA A 72 6.51 -13.29 -1.64
CA ALA A 72 6.33 -12.77 -2.99
C ALA A 72 5.80 -11.32 -2.95
N ILE A 73 6.35 -10.47 -3.81
CA ILE A 73 5.85 -9.12 -4.05
C ILE A 73 5.59 -8.94 -5.54
N ASN A 74 4.38 -8.54 -5.89
CA ASN A 74 3.95 -8.40 -7.28
C ASN A 74 2.88 -7.32 -7.42
N THR A 75 2.71 -6.84 -8.64
CA THR A 75 1.46 -6.19 -9.07
C THR A 75 0.36 -7.26 -9.09
N LYS A 76 -0.88 -6.90 -8.78
CA LYS A 76 -2.02 -7.84 -8.81
C LYS A 76 -3.26 -7.15 -9.34
N ASP A 77 -3.75 -7.56 -10.50
CA ASP A 77 -4.87 -6.94 -11.19
C ASP A 77 -4.62 -5.44 -11.46
N LYS A 78 -5.40 -4.57 -10.80
CA LYS A 78 -5.24 -3.11 -10.79
C LYS A 78 -4.46 -2.59 -9.58
N LYS A 79 -4.18 -3.46 -8.60
CA LYS A 79 -3.44 -3.10 -7.39
C LYS A 79 -2.00 -2.82 -7.77
N ASP A 80 -1.46 -1.73 -7.25
CA ASP A 80 -0.08 -1.34 -7.52
C ASP A 80 0.90 -2.40 -7.01
N LEU A 81 0.87 -2.73 -5.73
CA LEU A 81 1.67 -3.82 -5.17
C LEU A 81 0.91 -4.59 -4.08
N VAL A 82 1.19 -5.88 -3.99
CA VAL A 82 0.79 -6.73 -2.89
C VAL A 82 1.99 -7.50 -2.36
N ILE A 83 2.01 -7.76 -1.04
CA ILE A 83 2.94 -8.69 -0.41
C ILE A 83 2.14 -9.91 0.03
N HIS A 84 2.51 -11.07 -0.49
CA HIS A 84 1.92 -12.36 -0.16
C HIS A 84 2.47 -12.90 1.17
N LEU A 85 1.71 -13.75 1.87
CA LEU A 85 2.13 -14.32 3.15
C LEU A 85 3.25 -15.36 3.02
N GLY A 86 3.43 -15.94 1.84
CA GLY A 86 4.48 -16.89 1.51
C GLY A 86 5.31 -16.48 0.29
N LYS A 87 6.27 -17.34 -0.08
CA LYS A 87 7.25 -17.09 -1.16
C LYS A 87 6.67 -17.11 -2.57
N THR A 88 5.45 -17.61 -2.75
CA THR A 88 4.76 -17.69 -4.04
C THR A 88 3.45 -16.89 -4.03
N THR A 89 2.97 -16.58 -5.23
CA THR A 89 1.70 -15.86 -5.45
C THR A 89 0.45 -16.68 -5.09
N ASP A 90 0.61 -17.96 -4.76
CA ASP A 90 -0.49 -18.86 -4.40
C ASP A 90 -0.96 -18.64 -2.96
N SER A 91 -0.10 -18.08 -2.11
CA SER A 91 -0.45 -17.71 -0.74
C SER A 91 -1.31 -16.44 -0.71
N GLU A 92 -2.05 -16.23 0.37
CA GLU A 92 -2.93 -15.07 0.49
C GLU A 92 -2.15 -13.75 0.55
N VAL A 93 -2.81 -12.67 0.12
CA VAL A 93 -2.26 -11.33 0.25
C VAL A 93 -2.30 -10.90 1.72
N GLY A 94 -1.13 -10.55 2.26
CA GLY A 94 -0.98 -10.03 3.61
C GLY A 94 -0.92 -8.50 3.66
N VAL A 95 -0.40 -7.85 2.63
CA VAL A 95 -0.30 -6.38 2.55
C VAL A 95 -0.73 -5.89 1.18
N ILE A 96 -1.52 -4.82 1.13
CA ILE A 96 -1.84 -4.07 -0.09
C ILE A 96 -1.12 -2.73 -0.01
N ILE A 97 -0.46 -2.33 -1.10
CA ILE A 97 0.26 -1.06 -1.20
C ILE A 97 -0.27 -0.31 -2.43
N GLU A 98 -0.70 0.92 -2.21
CA GLU A 98 -1.03 1.90 -3.24
C GLU A 98 0.10 2.95 -3.31
N ALA A 99 0.71 3.10 -4.48
CA ALA A 99 1.90 3.92 -4.66
C ALA A 99 1.62 5.07 -5.63
N LYS A 100 1.78 6.30 -5.16
CA LYS A 100 1.68 7.50 -6.01
C LYS A 100 3.04 8.12 -6.21
N ARG A 101 3.22 8.82 -7.33
CA ARG A 101 4.41 9.66 -7.51
C ARG A 101 4.50 10.74 -6.43
N PRO A 102 5.71 11.05 -5.93
CA PRO A 102 5.94 12.21 -5.05
C PRO A 102 5.26 13.50 -5.51
N THR A 103 5.25 13.79 -6.82
CA THR A 103 4.63 15.00 -7.38
C THR A 103 3.13 14.89 -7.62
N ASN A 104 2.52 13.70 -7.47
CA ASN A 104 1.08 13.50 -7.65
C ASN A 104 0.29 13.87 -6.37
N ILE A 105 0.42 15.13 -5.95
CA ILE A 105 -0.23 15.70 -4.75
C ILE A 105 -1.76 15.71 -4.90
N GLY A 106 -2.27 15.70 -6.13
CA GLY A 106 -3.70 15.66 -6.41
C GLY A 106 -4.37 14.38 -5.91
N GLU A 107 -3.70 13.24 -6.08
CA GLU A 107 -4.23 11.91 -5.78
C GLU A 107 -3.70 11.31 -4.47
N MET A 108 -2.52 11.75 -4.02
CA MET A 108 -1.91 11.31 -2.76
C MET A 108 -2.63 11.93 -1.56
N ILE A 109 -2.76 11.16 -0.49
CA ILE A 109 -3.35 11.61 0.77
C ILE A 109 -2.39 12.49 1.57
N SER A 110 -2.96 13.32 2.45
CA SER A 110 -2.24 13.86 3.61
C SER A 110 -3.02 13.58 4.90
N ALA A 111 -2.38 13.74 6.06
CA ALA A 111 -3.08 13.57 7.33
C ALA A 111 -4.30 14.51 7.47
N ASP A 112 -4.20 15.74 6.98
CA ASP A 112 -5.30 16.71 6.99
C ASP A 112 -6.31 16.52 5.86
N ASN A 113 -5.89 15.94 4.74
CA ASN A 113 -6.73 15.71 3.57
C ASN A 113 -6.63 14.26 3.05
N PRO A 114 -7.22 13.29 3.78
CA PRO A 114 -7.14 11.89 3.41
C PRO A 114 -8.17 11.46 2.38
N ASN A 115 -9.18 12.29 2.05
CA ASN A 115 -10.21 11.91 1.06
C ASN A 115 -9.70 12.11 -0.37
N LYS A 116 -8.76 11.27 -0.76
CA LYS A 116 -8.07 11.31 -2.05
C LYS A 116 -8.13 9.95 -2.73
N LYS A 117 -7.83 9.95 -4.03
CA LYS A 117 -7.91 8.76 -4.89
C LYS A 117 -7.14 7.56 -4.32
N ALA A 118 -5.94 7.77 -3.77
CA ALA A 118 -5.16 6.68 -3.18
C ALA A 118 -5.91 5.95 -2.04
N LEU A 119 -6.67 6.67 -1.20
CA LEU A 119 -7.49 6.03 -0.17
C LEU A 119 -8.68 5.27 -0.77
N HIS A 120 -9.31 5.84 -1.79
CA HIS A 120 -10.47 5.21 -2.45
C HIS A 120 -10.08 3.92 -3.16
N GLU A 121 -8.93 3.91 -3.84
CA GLU A 121 -8.33 2.71 -4.47
C GLU A 121 -8.00 1.67 -3.41
N LEU A 122 -7.35 2.06 -2.31
CA LEU A 122 -7.02 1.15 -1.22
C LEU A 122 -8.27 0.54 -0.55
N ILE A 123 -9.34 1.32 -0.36
CA ILE A 123 -10.63 0.82 0.13
C ILE A 123 -11.23 -0.19 -0.84
N LEU A 124 -11.25 0.13 -2.13
CA LEU A 124 -11.77 -0.79 -3.16
C LEU A 124 -11.00 -2.11 -3.14
N TYR A 125 -9.67 -2.06 -3.11
CA TYR A 125 -8.82 -3.25 -3.10
C TYR A 125 -8.98 -4.09 -1.84
N TYR A 126 -9.15 -3.45 -0.68
CA TYR A 126 -9.50 -4.14 0.56
C TYR A 126 -10.84 -4.90 0.42
N LEU A 127 -11.87 -4.24 -0.10
CA LEU A 127 -13.19 -4.84 -0.27
C LEU A 127 -13.18 -5.98 -1.29
N ASP A 128 -12.41 -5.86 -2.38
CA ASP A 128 -12.24 -6.93 -3.38
C ASP A 128 -11.56 -8.17 -2.77
N GLU A 129 -10.47 -7.99 -2.01
CA GLU A 129 -9.81 -9.10 -1.32
C GLU A 129 -10.75 -9.78 -0.31
N ARG A 130 -11.53 -9.00 0.45
CA ARG A 130 -12.47 -9.54 1.45
C ARG A 130 -13.66 -10.26 0.83
N ASN A 131 -14.29 -9.69 -0.20
CA ASN A 131 -15.56 -10.18 -0.72
C ASN A 131 -15.39 -11.15 -1.90
N SER A 132 -14.46 -10.87 -2.83
CA SER A 132 -14.28 -11.70 -4.03
C SER A 132 -13.31 -12.85 -3.79
N ALA A 133 -12.20 -12.59 -3.08
CA ALA A 133 -11.20 -13.62 -2.78
C ALA A 133 -11.41 -14.31 -1.42
N GLY A 134 -12.34 -13.84 -0.58
CA GLY A 134 -12.58 -14.38 0.76
C GLY A 134 -11.38 -14.26 1.71
N ASN A 135 -10.44 -13.34 1.42
CA ASN A 135 -9.17 -13.23 2.12
C ASN A 135 -9.34 -12.54 3.48
N ASN A 136 -9.33 -13.35 4.55
CA ASN A 136 -9.39 -12.86 5.93
C ASN A 136 -8.01 -12.62 6.57
N GLN A 137 -6.92 -12.77 5.82
CA GLN A 137 -5.56 -12.78 6.34
C GLN A 137 -4.79 -11.45 6.16
N LEU A 138 -5.40 -10.45 5.50
CA LEU A 138 -4.83 -9.10 5.37
C LEU A 138 -4.37 -8.56 6.73
N LYS A 139 -3.15 -8.02 6.77
CA LYS A 139 -2.50 -7.48 7.96
C LYS A 139 -2.42 -5.97 7.92
N GLN A 140 -2.00 -5.40 6.80
CA GLN A 140 -1.74 -3.96 6.66
C GLN A 140 -2.16 -3.46 5.29
N LEU A 141 -2.55 -2.19 5.24
CA LEU A 141 -2.80 -1.45 4.01
C LEU A 141 -1.91 -0.21 4.00
N VAL A 142 -1.24 0.04 2.89
CA VAL A 142 -0.22 1.07 2.78
C VAL A 142 -0.56 2.02 1.64
N MET A 143 -0.48 3.33 1.90
CA MET A 143 -0.40 4.34 0.85
C MET A 143 0.94 5.04 0.98
N THR A 144 1.65 5.21 -0.14
CA THR A 144 2.96 5.86 -0.12
C THR A 144 3.22 6.69 -1.36
N ASN A 145 3.97 7.77 -1.18
CA ASN A 145 4.62 8.51 -2.26
C ASN A 145 6.14 8.38 -2.22
N VAL A 146 6.63 7.29 -1.63
CA VAL A 146 8.04 7.00 -1.27
C VAL A 146 8.57 7.84 -0.11
N ASN A 147 8.22 9.12 -0.07
CA ASN A 147 8.66 10.04 0.99
C ASN A 147 7.82 9.90 2.27
N GLU A 148 6.52 9.74 2.10
CA GLU A 148 5.54 9.59 3.17
C GLU A 148 4.89 8.21 3.08
N TRP A 149 4.78 7.53 4.22
CA TRP A 149 4.22 6.19 4.34
C TRP A 149 3.07 6.21 5.34
N TYR A 150 1.87 5.88 4.86
CA TYR A 150 0.67 5.72 5.67
C TYR A 150 0.36 4.23 5.79
N ILE A 151 0.68 3.64 6.94
CA ILE A 151 0.51 2.22 7.22
C ILE A 151 -0.69 2.05 8.15
N ILE A 152 -1.71 1.30 7.71
CA ILE A 152 -2.98 1.15 8.40
C ILE A 152 -3.26 -0.33 8.68
N ASP A 153 -3.57 -0.64 9.93
CA ASP A 153 -3.93 -1.99 10.36
C ASP A 153 -5.22 -2.46 9.66
N ALA A 154 -5.21 -3.67 9.10
CA ALA A 154 -6.37 -4.22 8.41
C ALA A 154 -7.60 -4.37 9.32
N ASN A 155 -7.43 -4.57 10.64
CA ASN A 155 -8.55 -4.59 11.58
C ASN A 155 -9.21 -3.21 11.73
N PHE A 156 -8.45 -2.12 11.53
CA PHE A 156 -9.02 -0.79 11.47
C PHE A 156 -9.94 -0.65 10.24
N PHE A 157 -9.49 -1.14 9.08
CA PHE A 157 -10.33 -1.21 7.88
C PHE A 157 -11.55 -2.13 8.07
N ASP A 158 -11.40 -3.28 8.71
CA ASP A 158 -12.53 -4.15 9.03
C ASP A 158 -13.61 -3.40 9.82
N LYS A 159 -13.21 -2.74 10.91
CA LYS A 159 -14.12 -2.02 11.79
C LYS A 159 -14.80 -0.83 11.11
N HIS A 160 -14.05 -0.04 10.34
CA HIS A 160 -14.51 1.26 9.86
C HIS A 160 -15.00 1.27 8.40
N ILE A 161 -14.54 0.31 7.60
CA ILE A 161 -14.84 0.18 6.16
C ILE A 161 -15.71 -1.05 5.91
N TYR A 162 -15.25 -2.26 6.26
CA TYR A 162 -15.97 -3.50 5.93
C TYR A 162 -17.35 -3.57 6.59
N ARG A 163 -17.42 -3.24 7.88
CA ARG A 163 -18.65 -3.27 8.67
C ARG A 163 -19.55 -2.06 8.45
N ASN A 164 -19.12 -1.07 7.67
CA ASN A 164 -19.92 0.11 7.39
C ASN A 164 -20.98 -0.21 6.33
N ALA A 165 -22.25 -0.18 6.73
CA ALA A 165 -23.38 -0.52 5.86
C ALA A 165 -23.49 0.37 4.61
N GLN A 166 -23.14 1.66 4.70
CA GLN A 166 -23.19 2.58 3.57
C GLN A 166 -22.10 2.25 2.55
N ILE A 167 -20.86 2.03 3.00
CA ILE A 167 -19.75 1.65 2.12
C ILE A 167 -20.01 0.30 1.46
N LYS A 168 -20.52 -0.68 2.22
CA LYS A 168 -20.88 -2.00 1.70
C LYS A 168 -21.92 -1.89 0.57
N LYS A 169 -22.98 -1.11 0.78
CA LYS A 169 -24.00 -0.86 -0.25
C LYS A 169 -23.41 -0.19 -1.50
N LEU A 170 -22.54 0.81 -1.32
CA LEU A 170 -21.85 1.47 -2.45
C LEU A 170 -20.99 0.48 -3.25
N TYR A 171 -20.29 -0.42 -2.55
CA TYR A 171 -19.49 -1.46 -3.19
C TYR A 171 -20.35 -2.44 -3.99
N GLU A 172 -21.44 -2.94 -3.40
CA GLU A 172 -22.40 -3.83 -4.06
C GLU A 172 -22.99 -3.19 -5.33
N THR A 173 -23.40 -1.91 -5.26
CA THR A 173 -23.87 -1.17 -6.44
C THR A 173 -22.80 -1.12 -7.54
N LYS A 174 -21.55 -0.78 -7.19
CA LYS A 174 -20.44 -0.74 -8.16
C LYS A 174 -20.20 -2.09 -8.82
N VAL A 175 -20.20 -3.19 -8.06
CA VAL A 175 -20.00 -4.55 -8.59
C VAL A 175 -21.13 -4.93 -9.55
N ASN A 176 -22.37 -4.59 -9.20
CA ASN A 176 -23.56 -4.93 -10.00
C ASN A 176 -23.68 -4.10 -11.29
N ASP A 177 -23.27 -2.83 -11.26
CA ASP A 177 -23.49 -1.91 -12.39
C ASP A 177 -22.63 -2.21 -13.62
N LYS A 178 -21.60 -3.08 -13.54
CA LYS A 178 -20.64 -3.43 -14.62
C LYS A 178 -20.00 -2.26 -15.40
N LYS A 179 -20.37 -1.01 -15.10
CA LYS A 179 -19.85 0.22 -15.73
C LYS A 179 -18.56 0.62 -15.05
N ARG A 180 -17.58 1.06 -15.86
CA ARG A 180 -16.25 1.53 -15.44
C ARG A 180 -16.30 2.88 -14.69
N GLN A 181 -17.15 3.06 -13.70
CA GLN A 181 -17.07 4.25 -12.84
C GLN A 181 -16.02 4.05 -11.73
N SER A 182 -15.25 5.10 -11.47
CA SER A 182 -14.32 5.18 -10.34
C SER A 182 -15.10 4.95 -9.04
N PHE A 183 -14.55 4.15 -8.12
CA PHE A 183 -15.10 4.06 -6.78
C PHE A 183 -14.64 5.32 -6.06
N LEU A 184 -15.49 6.32 -5.94
CA LEU A 184 -15.19 7.54 -5.20
C LEU A 184 -16.16 7.61 -4.02
N LEU A 185 -15.60 7.65 -2.82
CA LEU A 185 -16.34 7.80 -1.56
C LEU A 185 -16.39 9.26 -1.10
#